data_AF-A0A929H900-F1
#
_entry.id   AF-A0A929H900-F1
#
_cell.length_a   1.000
_cell.length_b   1.000
_cell.length_c   1.000
_cell.angle_alpha   90.00
_cell.angle_beta   90.00
_cell.angle_gamma   90.00
#
_symmetry.space_group_name_H-M   'P 1'
#
loop_
_entity.id
_entity.type
_entity.pdbx_description
1 polymer ?
#
loop_
_entity_poly.entity_id
_entity_poly.type
_entity_poly.pdbx_seq_one_letter_code
_entity_poly.pdbx_strand_id
1 'polypeptide(L)'
;VVFFVLAGASLELNVMREIGLIGVIYILCRATGKVLGARIGSQFSGADQATKSWMGVALLPQAGVAIGMALVASNRFPEYRQLLLSVVVSSTVLFEIIGPVFTRLSLKRAHNA
;
A
#
# COMPACT_ATOMS: atom_id res chain seq x y z
N VAL A 1 -7.83 16.37 -6.48
CA VAL A 1 -8.70 15.69 -7.47
C VAL A 1 -7.97 15.44 -8.79
N VAL A 2 -7.39 16.46 -9.44
CA VAL A 2 -6.67 16.31 -10.74
C VAL A 2 -5.59 15.22 -10.71
N PHE A 3 -4.78 15.14 -9.66
CA PHE A 3 -3.75 14.09 -9.51
C PHE A 3 -4.31 12.66 -9.60
N PHE A 4 -5.42 12.38 -8.90
CA PHE A 4 -6.05 11.06 -8.91
C PHE A 4 -6.70 10.74 -10.27
N VAL A 5 -7.26 11.76 -10.94
CA VAL A 5 -7.78 11.62 -12.31
C VAL A 5 -6.67 11.28 -13.29
N LEU A 6 -5.53 11.97 -13.23
CA LEU A 6 -4.38 11.70 -14.09
C LEU A 6 -3.72 10.35 -13.79
N ALA A 7 -3.63 9.98 -12.51
CA ALA A 7 -3.12 8.67 -12.10
C ALA A 7 -4.04 7.53 -12.59
N GLY A 8 -5.35 7.70 -12.48
CA GLY A 8 -6.34 6.76 -13.02
C GLY A 8 -6.33 6.69 -14.55
N ALA A 9 -6.18 7.83 -15.24
CA ALA A 9 -6.08 7.88 -16.70
C ALA A 9 -4.79 7.26 -17.25
N SER A 10 -3.71 7.28 -16.45
CA SER A 10 -2.43 6.64 -16.79
C SER A 10 -2.40 5.14 -16.44
N LEU A 11 -3.48 4.60 -15.87
CA LEU A 11 -3.57 3.20 -15.49
C LEU A 11 -3.85 2.34 -16.73
N GLU A 12 -2.83 1.62 -17.19
CA GLU A 12 -2.99 0.65 -18.26
C GLU A 12 -3.39 -0.72 -17.69
N LEU A 13 -4.67 -1.07 -17.80
CA LEU A 13 -5.21 -2.35 -17.31
C LEU A 13 -4.61 -3.58 -18.01
N ASN A 14 -4.11 -3.42 -19.24
CA ASN A 14 -3.40 -4.48 -19.95
C ASN A 14 -2.07 -4.83 -19.26
N VAL A 15 -1.38 -3.81 -18.73
CA VAL A 15 -0.13 -3.97 -17.98
C VAL A 15 -0.39 -4.61 -16.61
N MET A 16 -1.59 -4.45 -16.02
CA MET A 16 -1.98 -5.20 -14.82
C MET A 16 -1.97 -6.72 -15.02
N ARG A 17 -2.30 -7.20 -16.23
CA ARG A 17 -2.26 -8.63 -16.57
C ARG A 17 -0.83 -9.14 -16.71
N GLU A 18 0.05 -8.38 -17.35
CA GLU A 18 1.47 -8.74 -17.51
C GLU A 18 2.28 -8.63 -16.22
N ILE A 19 1.99 -7.64 -15.39
CA ILE A 19 2.65 -7.44 -14.09
C ILE A 19 2.21 -8.45 -13.04
N GLY A 20 1.17 -9.26 -13.30
CA GLY A 20 0.44 -10.08 -12.34
C GLY A 20 1.29 -10.67 -11.22
N LEU A 21 2.38 -11.37 -11.55
CA LEU A 21 3.26 -11.97 -10.53
C LEU A 21 4.07 -10.93 -9.74
N ILE A 22 4.72 -9.97 -10.41
CA ILE A 22 5.52 -8.91 -9.76
C ILE A 22 4.63 -8.04 -8.86
N GLY A 23 3.44 -7.69 -9.34
CA GLY A 23 2.46 -6.92 -8.57
C GLY A 23 1.99 -7.66 -7.32
N VAL A 24 1.69 -8.96 -7.44
CA VAL A 24 1.32 -9.80 -6.29
C VAL A 24 2.47 -9.89 -5.28
N ILE A 25 3.70 -10.18 -5.74
CA ILE A 25 4.88 -10.24 -4.87
C ILE A 25 5.08 -8.90 -4.16
N TYR A 26 5.00 -7.78 -4.89
CA TYR A 26 5.13 -6.44 -4.33
C TYR A 26 4.08 -6.18 -3.23
N ILE A 27 2.80 -6.49 -3.49
CA ILE A 27 1.71 -6.31 -2.52
C ILE A 27 1.94 -7.15 -1.26
N LEU A 28 2.35 -8.40 -1.42
CA LEU A 28 2.62 -9.30 -0.29
C LEU A 28 3.81 -8.84 0.53
N CYS A 29 4.93 -8.50 -0.11
CA CYS A 29 6.12 -7.96 0.55
C CYS A 29 5.79 -6.66 1.31
N ARG A 30 5.01 -5.77 0.69
CA ARG A 30 4.58 -4.53 1.30
C ARG A 30 3.68 -4.77 2.52
N ALA A 31 2.67 -5.62 2.38
CA ALA A 31 1.72 -5.91 3.45
C ALA A 31 2.41 -6.57 4.65
N THR A 32 3.23 -7.59 4.39
CA THR A 32 4.01 -8.28 5.44
C THR A 32 5.01 -7.33 6.09
N GLY A 33 5.74 -6.52 5.32
CA GLY A 33 6.66 -5.52 5.85
C GLY A 33 5.98 -4.50 6.76
N LYS A 34 4.79 -4.01 6.38
CA LYS A 34 3.99 -3.10 7.22
C LYS A 34 3.51 -3.76 8.50
N VAL A 35 3.00 -5.00 8.42
CA VAL A 35 2.49 -5.72 9.59
C VAL A 35 3.60 -6.07 10.56
N LEU A 36 4.71 -6.64 10.07
CA LEU A 36 5.86 -7.00 10.89
C LEU A 36 6.56 -5.76 11.45
N GLY A 37 6.81 -4.75 10.61
CA GLY A 37 7.45 -3.51 11.02
C GLY A 37 6.65 -2.76 12.09
N ALA A 38 5.32 -2.68 11.95
CA ALA A 38 4.47 -2.08 12.97
C ALA A 38 4.46 -2.89 14.27
N ARG A 39 4.45 -4.23 14.20
CA ARG A 39 4.47 -5.10 15.38
C ARG A 39 5.79 -4.97 16.16
N ILE A 40 6.91 -4.98 15.45
CA ILE A 40 8.24 -4.81 16.05
C ILE A 40 8.35 -3.38 16.62
N GLY A 41 7.98 -2.35 15.85
CA GLY A 41 8.06 -0.96 16.28
C GLY A 41 7.21 -0.67 17.52
N SER A 42 5.99 -1.19 17.57
CA SER A 42 5.08 -1.04 18.72
C SER A 42 5.52 -1.79 19.97
N GLN A 43 6.30 -2.87 19.82
CA GLN A 43 6.95 -3.54 20.95
C GLN A 43 8.04 -2.66 21.56
N PHE A 44 8.93 -2.11 20.74
CA PHE A 44 9.99 -1.22 21.20
C PHE A 44 9.47 0.09 21.79
N SER A 45 8.35 0.61 21.29
CA SER A 45 7.74 1.84 21.80
C SER A 45 6.92 1.65 23.08
N GLY A 46 6.80 0.43 23.61
CA GLY A 46 5.99 0.15 24.79
C GLY A 46 4.48 0.37 24.60
N ALA A 47 3.97 0.29 23.36
CA ALA A 47 2.55 0.55 23.08
C ALA A 47 1.62 -0.49 23.74
N ASP A 48 0.33 -0.15 23.85
CA ASP A 48 -0.71 -1.06 24.34
C ASP A 48 -0.91 -2.28 23.42
N GLN A 49 -1.61 -3.30 23.92
CA GLN A 49 -1.78 -4.57 23.23
C GLN A 49 -2.63 -4.46 21.96
N ALA A 50 -3.61 -3.54 21.95
CA ALA A 50 -4.45 -3.29 20.78
C ALA A 50 -3.62 -2.67 19.65
N THR A 51 -2.80 -1.67 19.96
CA THR A 51 -1.85 -1.05 19.02
C THR A 51 -0.87 -2.08 18.46
N LYS A 52 -0.27 -2.92 19.33
CA LYS A 52 0.65 -4.00 18.90
C LYS A 52 0.04 -4.98 17.91
N SER A 53 -1.26 -5.25 18.05
CA SER A 53 -1.95 -6.29 17.27
C SER A 53 -2.56 -5.75 15.97
N TRP A 54 -3.04 -4.50 15.97
CA TRP A 54 -3.89 -3.97 14.89
C TRP A 54 -3.25 -2.86 14.05
N MET A 55 -2.21 -2.19 14.56
CA MET A 55 -1.58 -1.05 13.86
C MET A 55 -1.09 -1.42 12.46
N GLY A 56 -0.45 -2.59 12.30
CA GLY A 56 0.08 -3.02 11.01
C GLY A 56 -0.98 -3.16 9.91
N VAL A 57 -2.15 -3.70 10.27
CA VAL A 57 -3.29 -3.87 9.35
C VAL A 57 -3.95 -2.52 9.06
N ALA A 58 -4.06 -1.65 10.08
CA ALA A 58 -4.58 -0.30 9.92
C ALA A 58 -3.72 0.59 8.99
N LEU A 59 -2.44 0.25 8.81
CA LEU A 59 -1.45 0.97 7.98
C LEU A 59 -1.30 0.41 6.54
N LEU A 60 -2.08 -0.61 6.16
CA LEU A 60 -2.11 -1.13 4.79
C LEU A 60 -2.59 -0.12 3.73
N PRO A 61 -3.62 0.72 4.00
CA PRO A 61 -4.06 1.74 3.04
C PRO A 61 -2.91 2.62 2.59
N GLN A 62 -2.91 3.00 1.31
CA GLN A 62 -1.92 3.90 0.73
C GLN A 62 -2.59 4.86 -0.23
N ALA A 63 -1.95 5.99 -0.46
CA ALA A 63 -2.51 7.08 -1.26
C ALA A 63 -1.41 7.78 -2.06
N GLY A 64 -1.58 9.07 -2.34
CA GLY A 64 -0.75 9.84 -3.28
C GLY A 64 0.74 9.87 -2.99
N VAL A 65 1.19 9.70 -1.74
CA VAL A 65 2.64 9.64 -1.42
C VAL A 65 3.31 8.46 -2.13
N ALA A 66 2.65 7.30 -2.20
CA ALA A 66 3.20 6.13 -2.89
C ALA A 66 3.39 6.41 -4.39
N ILE A 67 2.38 6.99 -5.03
CA ILE A 67 2.41 7.36 -6.45
C ILE A 67 3.49 8.44 -6.70
N GLY A 68 3.63 9.42 -5.80
CA GLY A 68 4.70 10.43 -5.87
C GLY A 68 6.09 9.80 -5.83
N MET A 69 6.32 8.85 -4.92
CA MET A 69 7.58 8.10 -4.86
C MET A 69 7.81 7.26 -6.11
N ALA A 70 6.77 6.67 -6.70
CA ALA A 70 6.87 5.94 -7.96
C ALA A 70 7.27 6.86 -9.12
N LEU A 71 6.76 8.10 -9.17
CA LEU A 71 7.17 9.09 -10.17
C LEU A 71 8.65 9.48 -10.01
N VAL A 72 9.11 9.71 -8.78
CA VAL A 72 10.52 10.01 -8.50
C VAL A 72 11.41 8.83 -8.95
N ALA A 73 11.05 7.60 -8.59
CA ALA A 73 11.77 6.41 -9.02
C ALA A 73 11.77 6.24 -10.54
N SER A 74 10.63 6.48 -11.19
CA SER A 74 10.48 6.38 -12.65
C SER A 74 11.26 7.45 -13.41
N ASN A 75 11.47 8.62 -12.81
CA ASN A 75 12.34 9.64 -13.38
C ASN A 75 13.82 9.29 -13.21
N ARG A 76 14.17 8.57 -12.14
CA ARG A 76 15.54 8.10 -11.91
C ARG A 76 15.89 6.88 -12.77
N PHE A 77 14.92 6.01 -13.03
CA PHE A 77 15.08 4.77 -13.81
C PHE A 77 14.05 4.74 -14.96
N PRO A 78 14.31 5.47 -16.06
CA PRO A 78 13.35 5.62 -17.15
C PRO A 78 12.99 4.29 -17.81
N GLU A 79 13.91 3.33 -17.88
CA GLU A 79 13.65 2.00 -18.47
C GLU A 79 12.57 1.20 -17.72
N TYR A 80 12.34 1.49 -16.44
CA TYR A 80 11.31 0.81 -15.61
C TYR A 80 10.09 1.68 -15.32
N ARG A 81 9.97 2.86 -15.94
CA ARG A 81 8.90 3.82 -15.67
C ARG A 81 7.50 3.20 -15.70
N GLN A 82 7.17 2.49 -16.78
CA GLN A 82 5.85 1.89 -16.96
C GLN A 82 5.58 0.78 -15.94
N LEU A 83 6.60 -0.04 -15.63
CA LEU A 83 6.52 -1.07 -14.60
C LEU A 83 6.26 -0.46 -13.20
N LEU A 84 7.06 0.54 -12.80
CA LEU A 84 6.98 1.17 -11.48
C LEU A 84 5.64 1.86 -11.27
N LEU A 85 5.22 2.68 -12.24
CA LEU A 85 3.94 3.39 -12.16
C LEU A 85 2.78 2.40 -12.16
N SER A 86 2.79 1.39 -13.02
CA SER A 86 1.72 0.38 -13.06
C SER A 86 1.62 -0.41 -11.76
N VAL A 87 2.73 -0.95 -11.23
CA VAL A 87 2.71 -1.68 -9.94
C VAL A 87 2.16 -0.81 -8.81
N VAL A 88 2.63 0.44 -8.70
CA VAL A 88 2.25 1.31 -7.57
C VAL A 88 0.83 1.84 -7.72
N VAL A 89 0.40 2.26 -8.91
CA VAL A 89 -0.98 2.72 -9.13
C VAL A 89 -1.96 1.57 -8.94
N SER A 90 -1.72 0.41 -9.55
CA SER A 90 -2.60 -0.76 -9.39
C SER A 90 -2.70 -1.23 -7.93
N SER A 91 -1.56 -1.32 -7.23
CA SER A 91 -1.60 -1.68 -5.80
C SER A 91 -2.27 -0.60 -4.96
N THR A 92 -2.14 0.69 -5.30
CA THR A 92 -2.84 1.79 -4.62
C THR A 92 -4.35 1.65 -4.76
N VAL A 93 -4.85 1.40 -5.98
CA VAL A 93 -6.28 1.14 -6.23
C VAL A 93 -6.78 -0.04 -5.39
N LEU A 94 -6.04 -1.15 -5.35
CA LEU A 94 -6.40 -2.31 -4.52
C LEU A 94 -6.47 -1.96 -3.03
N PHE A 95 -5.48 -1.24 -2.51
CA PHE A 95 -5.46 -0.83 -1.11
C PHE A 95 -6.47 0.29 -0.78
N GLU A 96 -6.91 1.10 -1.74
CA GLU A 96 -8.01 2.06 -1.51
C GLU A 96 -9.37 1.35 -1.41
N ILE A 97 -9.58 0.25 -2.14
CA ILE A 97 -10.81 -0.54 -2.05
C ILE A 97 -10.85 -1.35 -0.74
N ILE A 98 -9.78 -2.07 -0.43
CA ILE A 98 -9.77 -3.01 0.71
C ILE A 98 -9.35 -2.31 2.02
N GLY A 99 -8.56 -1.24 1.92
CA GLY A 99 -8.00 -0.52 3.06
C GLY A 99 -9.03 -0.03 4.07
N PRO A 100 -10.11 0.68 3.66
CA PRO A 100 -11.14 1.14 4.58
C PRO A 100 -11.78 0.00 5.38
N VAL A 101 -11.96 -1.17 4.78
CA VAL A 101 -12.49 -2.37 5.44
C VAL A 101 -11.51 -2.85 6.52
N PHE A 102 -10.21 -2.95 6.18
CA PHE A 102 -9.18 -3.37 7.13
C PHE A 102 -8.96 -2.38 8.26
N THR A 103 -8.92 -1.07 7.98
CA THR A 103 -8.80 -0.03 9.01
C THR A 103 -10.01 -0.07 9.93
N ARG A 104 -11.23 -0.18 9.40
CA ARG A 104 -12.44 -0.30 10.22
C ARG A 104 -12.44 -1.54 11.09
N LEU A 105 -12.03 -2.70 10.56
CA LEU A 105 -11.91 -3.93 11.33
C LEU A 105 -10.87 -3.79 12.46
N SER A 106 -9.73 -3.18 12.14
CA SER A 106 -8.65 -2.94 13.08
C SER A 106 -9.10 -2.06 14.24
N LEU A 107 -9.82 -0.96 13.95
CA LEU A 107 -10.38 -0.08 14.98
C LEU A 107 -11.41 -0.78 15.86
N LYS A 108 -12.33 -1.56 15.27
CA LYS A 108 -13.32 -2.31 16.03
C LYS A 108 -12.69 -3.35 16.96
N ARG A 109 -11.69 -4.07 16.47
CA ARG A 109 -11.01 -5.08 17.30
C ARG A 109 -10.09 -4.46 18.34
N ALA A 110 -9.47 -3.32 18.03
CA ALA A 110 -8.68 -2.57 18.99
C ALA A 110 -9.53 -2.01 20.15
N HIS A 111 -10.77 -1.59 19.87
CA HIS A 111 -11.70 -1.15 20.91
C HIS A 111 -12.18 -2.28 21.83
N ASN A 112 -12.25 -3.51 21.31
CA ASN A 112 -12.74 -4.69 22.05
C ASN A 112 -11.62 -5.50 22.73
N ALA A 113 -10.37 -5.07 22.63
CA ALA A 113 -9.18 -5.75 23.15
C ALA A 113 -8.63 -5.03 24.39
#